data_AF-A0A0F7PXD8-F1
#
_entry.id   AF-A0A0F7PXD8-F1
#
_cell.length_a   1.000
_cell.length_b   1.000
_cell.length_c   1.000
_cell.angle_alpha   90.00
_cell.angle_beta   90.00
_cell.angle_gamma   90.00
#
_symmetry.space_group_name_H-M   'P 1'
#
loop_
_entity.id
_entity.type
_entity.pdbx_description
1 polymer ?
#
loop_
_entity_poly.entity_id
_entity_poly.type
_entity_poly.pdbx_seq_one_letter_code
_entity_poly.pdbx_strand_id
1 'polypeptide(L)'
;MPIIKSAIKRVKTTEKANAKNSSQLSKMRTAVKKFEKAKTAGADNVEQLFNEAVSAIDKAQSKGLIKANKAARDKSRMAARLAK
;
A
#
# COMPACT_ATOMS: atom_id res chain seq x y z
N MET A 1 18.24 -25.40 0.17
CA MET A 1 18.04 -25.12 -1.27
C MET A 1 17.08 -26.16 -1.85
N PRO A 2 16.17 -25.81 -2.77
CA PRO A 2 15.28 -26.79 -3.37
C PRO A 2 16.06 -27.77 -4.25
N ILE A 3 15.77 -29.05 -4.12
CA ILE A 3 16.45 -30.12 -4.88
C ILE A 3 15.75 -30.36 -6.23
N ILE A 4 14.43 -30.15 -6.28
CA ILE A 4 13.61 -30.40 -7.48
C ILE A 4 13.69 -29.20 -8.44
N LYS A 5 13.90 -29.45 -9.74
CA LYS A 5 13.99 -28.42 -10.79
C LYS A 5 12.82 -27.42 -10.76
N SER A 6 11.60 -27.91 -10.58
CA SER A 6 10.39 -27.07 -10.49
C SER A 6 10.43 -26.13 -9.28
N ALA A 7 10.92 -26.60 -8.13
CA ALA A 7 11.05 -25.81 -6.92
C ALA A 7 12.14 -24.73 -7.04
N ILE A 8 13.28 -25.05 -7.68
CA ILE A 8 14.33 -24.05 -7.99
C ILE A 8 13.75 -22.93 -8.87
N LYS A 9 12.94 -23.28 -9.88
CA LYS A 9 12.26 -22.29 -10.73
C LYS A 9 11.28 -21.44 -9.91
N ARG A 10 10.51 -22.06 -9.01
CA ARG A 10 9.56 -21.34 -8.15
C ARG A 10 10.26 -20.31 -7.27
N VAL A 11 11.37 -20.65 -6.63
CA VAL A 11 12.16 -19.69 -5.82
C VAL A 11 12.55 -18.46 -6.65
N LYS A 12 13.14 -18.66 -7.83
CA LYS A 12 13.53 -17.56 -8.73
C LYS A 12 12.35 -16.68 -9.16
N THR A 13 11.18 -17.26 -9.41
CA THR A 13 9.98 -16.49 -9.78
C THR A 13 9.41 -15.72 -8.59
N THR A 14 9.42 -16.33 -7.41
CA THR A 14 8.90 -15.73 -6.17
C THR A 14 9.76 -14.56 -5.73
N GLU A 15 11.08 -14.65 -5.82
CA GLU A 15 11.99 -13.54 -5.51
C GLU A 15 11.70 -12.30 -6.37
N LYS A 16 11.54 -12.49 -7.69
CA LYS A 16 11.21 -11.42 -8.63
C LYS A 16 9.84 -10.79 -8.32
N ALA A 17 8.84 -11.62 -8.00
CA ALA A 17 7.51 -11.14 -7.64
C ALA A 17 7.54 -10.37 -6.30
N ASN A 18 8.25 -10.90 -5.30
CA ASN A 18 8.38 -10.29 -3.98
C ASN A 18 9.03 -8.90 -4.06
N ALA A 19 10.10 -8.74 -4.85
CA ALA A 19 10.75 -7.44 -5.04
C ALA A 19 9.82 -6.39 -5.67
N LYS A 20 9.00 -6.79 -6.65
CA LYS A 20 8.00 -5.89 -7.27
C LYS A 20 6.88 -5.54 -6.29
N ASN A 21 6.36 -6.53 -5.59
CA ASN A 21 5.24 -6.36 -4.65
C ASN A 21 5.66 -5.53 -3.44
N SER A 22 6.88 -5.72 -2.92
CA SER A 22 7.41 -4.96 -1.78
C SER A 22 7.54 -3.47 -2.11
N SER A 23 8.02 -3.12 -3.31
CA SER A 23 8.09 -1.74 -3.81
C SER A 23 6.71 -1.09 -3.94
N GLN A 24 5.71 -1.83 -4.44
CA GLN A 24 4.36 -1.29 -4.59
C GLN A 24 3.66 -1.11 -3.22
N LEU A 25 3.84 -2.07 -2.31
CA LEU A 25 3.34 -1.96 -0.93
C LEU A 25 4.02 -0.84 -0.16
N SER A 26 5.34 -0.63 -0.34
CA SER A 26 6.05 0.46 0.34
C SER A 26 5.55 1.82 -0.15
N LYS A 27 5.32 2.00 -1.45
CA LYS A 27 4.73 3.23 -2.00
C LYS A 27 3.38 3.55 -1.36
N MET A 28 2.48 2.56 -1.25
CA MET A 28 1.19 2.71 -0.58
C MET A 28 1.36 3.13 0.89
N ARG A 29 2.22 2.44 1.65
CA ARG A 29 2.48 2.78 3.07
C ARG A 29 3.05 4.19 3.23
N THR A 30 3.95 4.59 2.34
CA THR A 30 4.52 5.94 2.36
C THR A 30 3.48 7.01 2.08
N ALA A 31 2.55 6.80 1.14
CA ALA A 31 1.46 7.74 0.88
C ALA A 31 0.57 7.94 2.11
N VAL A 32 0.18 6.85 2.79
CA VAL A 32 -0.58 6.91 4.05
C VAL A 32 0.19 7.66 5.14
N LYS A 33 1.49 7.39 5.29
CA LYS A 33 2.34 8.08 6.28
C LYS A 33 2.50 9.58 5.97
N LYS A 34 2.54 9.98 4.70
CA LYS A 34 2.58 11.39 4.29
C LYS A 34 1.29 12.11 4.71
N PHE A 35 0.13 11.50 4.47
CA PHE A 35 -1.15 12.03 4.93
C PHE A 35 -1.18 12.18 6.47
N GLU A 36 -0.78 11.15 7.21
CA GLU A 36 -0.75 11.21 8.68
C GLU A 36 0.14 12.35 9.18
N LYS A 37 1.34 12.52 8.60
CA LYS A 37 2.25 13.61 8.95
C LYS A 37 1.68 14.98 8.63
N ALA A 38 1.07 15.15 7.46
CA ALA A 38 0.47 16.41 7.05
C ALA A 38 -0.69 16.80 7.98
N LYS A 39 -1.52 15.83 8.36
CA LYS A 39 -2.61 16.05 9.31
C LYS A 39 -2.09 16.44 10.70
N THR A 40 -1.03 15.81 11.19
CA THR A 40 -0.41 16.20 12.47
C THR A 40 0.25 17.56 12.44
N ALA A 41 0.78 17.97 11.28
CA ALA A 41 1.45 19.26 11.10
C ALA A 41 0.49 20.41 10.76
N GLY A 42 -0.80 20.13 10.53
CA GLY A 42 -1.79 21.14 10.16
C GLY A 42 -1.53 21.80 8.80
N ALA A 43 -1.00 21.04 7.83
CA ALA A 43 -0.66 21.57 6.51
C ALA A 43 -1.91 21.79 5.62
N ASP A 44 -1.87 22.79 4.74
CA ASP A 44 -2.99 23.11 3.84
C ASP A 44 -3.22 22.05 2.75
N ASN A 45 -2.25 21.19 2.50
CA ASN A 45 -2.29 20.16 1.45
C ASN A 45 -2.85 18.80 1.91
N VAL A 46 -3.48 18.74 3.09
CA VAL A 46 -3.98 17.48 3.68
C VAL A 46 -5.01 16.78 2.78
N GLU A 47 -5.90 17.53 2.12
CA GLU A 47 -6.92 16.94 1.23
C GLU A 47 -6.31 16.34 -0.03
N GLN A 48 -5.31 17.00 -0.61
CA GLN A 48 -4.59 16.48 -1.78
C GLN A 48 -3.86 15.18 -1.42
N LEU A 49 -3.16 15.16 -0.29
CA LEU A 49 -2.44 13.98 0.20
C LEU A 49 -3.39 12.84 0.58
N PHE A 50 -4.60 13.15 1.05
CA PHE A 50 -5.64 12.16 1.29
C PHE A 50 -6.07 11.49 -0.02
N ASN A 51 -6.35 12.27 -1.07
CA ASN A 51 -6.73 11.74 -2.38
C ASN A 51 -5.62 10.86 -2.99
N GLU A 52 -4.36 11.27 -2.85
CA GLU A 52 -3.21 10.46 -3.27
C GLU A 52 -3.12 9.13 -2.49
N ALA A 53 -3.31 9.18 -1.17
CA ALA A 53 -3.27 7.98 -0.32
C ALA A 53 -4.41 7.01 -0.66
N VAL A 54 -5.64 7.52 -0.89
CA VAL A 54 -6.79 6.73 -1.32
C VAL A 54 -6.52 6.07 -2.66
N SER A 55 -6.02 6.83 -3.65
CA SER A 55 -5.66 6.28 -4.97
C SER A 55 -4.59 5.18 -4.86
N ALA A 56 -3.59 5.36 -4.00
CA ALA A 56 -2.55 4.36 -3.78
C ALA A 56 -3.09 3.05 -3.17
N ILE A 57 -4.04 3.15 -2.23
CA ILE A 57 -4.72 2.00 -1.61
C ILE A 57 -5.55 1.25 -2.65
N ASP A 58 -6.35 1.96 -3.44
CA ASP A 58 -7.23 1.32 -4.43
C ASP A 58 -6.43 0.65 -5.56
N LYS A 59 -5.30 1.24 -5.98
CA LYS A 59 -4.34 0.59 -6.90
C LYS A 59 -3.69 -0.67 -6.32
N ALA A 60 -3.40 -0.67 -5.02
CA ALA A 60 -2.85 -1.85 -4.35
C ALA A 60 -3.91 -2.97 -4.23
N GLN A 61 -5.17 -2.61 -4.02
CA GLN A 61 -6.29 -3.56 -3.98
C GLN A 61 -6.57 -4.18 -5.37
N SER A 62 -6.63 -3.37 -6.42
CA SER A 62 -6.88 -3.87 -7.79
C SER A 62 -5.77 -4.80 -8.30
N LYS A 63 -4.54 -4.63 -7.81
CA LYS A 63 -3.42 -5.56 -8.06
C LYS A 63 -3.40 -6.79 -7.13
N GLY A 64 -4.35 -6.92 -6.22
CA GLY A 64 -4.44 -8.02 -5.26
C GLY A 64 -3.36 -8.02 -4.17
N LEU A 65 -2.60 -6.93 -4.01
CA LEU A 65 -1.55 -6.81 -2.99
C LEU A 65 -2.12 -6.65 -1.58
N ILE A 66 -3.32 -6.07 -1.49
CA ILE A 66 -4.11 -5.99 -0.26
C ILE A 66 -5.52 -6.52 -0.51
N LYS A 67 -6.14 -7.07 0.53
CA LYS A 67 -7.53 -7.53 0.46
C LYS A 67 -8.50 -6.35 0.51
N ALA A 68 -9.70 -6.53 -0.07
CA ALA A 68 -10.76 -5.53 -0.10
C ALA A 68 -11.08 -4.97 1.29
N ASN A 69 -11.21 -5.83 2.30
CA ASN A 69 -11.50 -5.41 3.67
C ASN A 69 -10.38 -4.55 4.29
N LYS A 70 -9.12 -4.83 3.93
CA LYS A 70 -7.98 -4.02 4.39
C LYS A 70 -8.03 -2.63 3.74
N ALA A 71 -8.27 -2.58 2.42
CA ALA A 71 -8.42 -1.31 1.70
C ALA A 71 -9.57 -0.48 2.29
N ALA A 72 -10.74 -1.08 2.48
CA ALA A 72 -11.92 -0.41 3.06
C ALA A 72 -11.65 0.13 4.47
N ARG A 73 -11.02 -0.67 5.34
CA ARG A 73 -10.67 -0.25 6.71
C ARG A 73 -9.66 0.90 6.71
N ASP A 74 -8.64 0.82 5.87
CA ASP A 74 -7.60 1.86 5.82
C ASP A 74 -8.20 3.18 5.29
N LYS A 75 -9.08 3.14 4.27
CA LYS A 75 -9.84 4.31 3.79
C LYS A 75 -10.76 4.91 4.84
N SER A 76 -11.55 4.07 5.53
CA SER A 76 -12.45 4.51 6.61
C SER A 76 -11.71 5.21 7.73
N ARG A 77 -10.56 4.67 8.18
CA ARG A 77 -9.74 5.29 9.23
C ARG A 77 -9.15 6.63 8.80
N MET A 78 -8.69 6.75 7.56
CA MET A 78 -8.16 8.03 7.07
C MET A 78 -9.27 9.07 6.95
N ALA A 79 -10.46 8.70 6.45
CA ALA A 79 -11.59 9.61 6.35
C ALA A 79 -12.06 10.11 7.72
N ALA A 80 -12.17 9.21 8.71
CA ALA A 80 -12.52 9.58 10.08
C ALA A 80 -11.50 10.55 10.71
N ARG A 81 -10.21 10.43 10.36
CA ARG A 81 -9.15 11.34 10.80
C ARG A 81 -9.13 12.66 10.03
N LEU A 82 -9.64 12.70 8.80
CA LEU A 82 -9.78 13.94 8.05
C LEU A 82 -10.87 14.82 8.65
N ALA A 83 -12.01 14.21 8.99
CA ALA A 83 -13.19 14.88 9.57
C ALA A 83 -13.01 15.33 11.02
N LYS A 84 -12.00 14.82 11.72
CA LYS A 84 -11.65 15.18 13.10
C LYS A 84 -10.49 16.17 13.12
#